data_AF-A0A3R7G780-F1
#
_entry.id   AF-A0A3R7G780-F1
#
_cell.length_a   1.000
_cell.length_b   1.000
_cell.length_c   1.000
_cell.angle_alpha   90.00
_cell.angle_beta   90.00
_cell.angle_gamma   90.00
#
_symmetry.space_group_name_H-M   'P 1'
#
loop_
_entity.id
_entity.type
_entity.pdbx_description
1 polymer ?
#
loop_
_entity_poly.entity_id
_entity_poly.type
_entity_poly.pdbx_seq_one_letter_code
_entity_poly.pdbx_strand_id
1 'polypeptide(L)'
;MPSSETDMERKRVYKDKKLQHLLLKLANKEITEITPVYDLVQGFRYLEVEEILGKETNKIVPILQKLAEIGILEKKIKDKIIRCPACNSPNTSTYYLCPYCGSLNVEKQVLLEHVRCGTFNLEKFFRKNGELICPKCGLKLEKAGSDYRKAGVWFECEDCKRRFATPPPTHRCRNCGKTYSIEDSSYESVYSYVLSKVAEEEIKGGIVFFLTSVAGFFEKHKFEVESPGFLKGESGVTHEFDVVAKKAEKGKIKEIVAVDIAFTNSTATEFQILQLYAKILDIKNVKSLLVAVPKMNDEGKKLASTYKIDVIEAKDSDEVLEKLGLIFK
;
A
#
# COMPACT_ATOMS: atom_id res chain seq x y z
N MET A 1 -6.96 -19.88 3.74
CA MET A 1 -8.31 -19.27 3.61
C MET A 1 -8.33 -18.02 4.46
N PRO A 2 -8.85 -16.88 3.97
CA PRO A 2 -8.98 -15.67 4.77
C PRO A 2 -9.82 -15.97 6.02
N SER A 3 -9.48 -15.36 7.14
CA SER A 3 -10.35 -15.40 8.33
C SER A 3 -11.68 -14.70 8.03
N SER A 4 -12.76 -15.03 8.74
CA SER A 4 -14.07 -14.37 8.58
C SER A 4 -13.99 -12.85 8.79
N GLU A 5 -13.07 -12.39 9.64
CA GLU A 5 -12.79 -10.98 9.88
C GLU A 5 -12.13 -10.31 8.67
N THR A 6 -11.15 -10.96 8.04
CA THR A 6 -10.50 -10.46 6.82
C THR A 6 -11.49 -10.31 5.67
N ASP A 7 -12.43 -11.26 5.52
CA ASP A 7 -13.47 -11.19 4.49
C ASP A 7 -14.41 -9.99 4.68
N MET A 8 -14.82 -9.72 5.94
CA MET A 8 -15.61 -8.52 6.26
C MET A 8 -14.84 -7.22 5.97
N GLU A 9 -13.55 -7.16 6.30
CA GLU A 9 -12.73 -5.98 5.99
C GLU A 9 -12.58 -5.76 4.47
N ARG A 10 -12.37 -6.83 3.69
CA ARG A 10 -12.32 -6.75 2.22
C ARG A 10 -13.62 -6.21 1.66
N LYS A 11 -14.78 -6.71 2.13
CA LYS A 11 -16.09 -6.20 1.71
C LYS A 11 -16.25 -4.72 2.01
N ARG A 12 -15.83 -4.25 3.19
CA ARG A 12 -15.86 -2.81 3.51
C ARG A 12 -15.02 -1.98 2.55
N VAL A 13 -13.81 -2.45 2.21
CA VAL A 13 -12.96 -1.80 1.20
C VAL A 13 -13.63 -1.76 -0.16
N TYR A 14 -14.24 -2.87 -0.60
CA TYR A 14 -14.95 -2.93 -1.88
C TYR A 14 -16.18 -2.05 -1.94
N LYS A 15 -16.68 -1.53 -0.82
CA LYS A 15 -17.79 -0.56 -0.79
C LYS A 15 -17.32 0.90 -0.76
N ASP A 16 -16.07 1.19 -0.44
CA ASP A 16 -15.55 2.56 -0.43
C ASP A 16 -15.41 3.07 -1.87
N LYS A 17 -16.21 4.09 -2.25
CA LYS A 17 -16.25 4.63 -3.62
C LYS A 17 -14.87 5.08 -4.13
N LYS A 18 -13.99 5.62 -3.28
CA LYS A 18 -12.67 6.08 -3.69
C LYS A 18 -11.74 4.88 -3.94
N LEU A 19 -11.78 3.88 -3.07
CA LEU A 19 -10.98 2.66 -3.24
C LEU A 19 -11.49 1.81 -4.40
N GLN A 20 -12.80 1.75 -4.64
CA GLN A 20 -13.38 1.10 -5.83
C GLN A 20 -12.75 1.64 -7.12
N HIS A 21 -12.62 2.97 -7.25
CA HIS A 21 -12.02 3.57 -8.44
C HIS A 21 -10.57 3.09 -8.66
N LEU A 22 -9.76 3.08 -7.60
CA LEU A 22 -8.39 2.56 -7.65
C LEU A 22 -8.35 1.07 -8.03
N LEU A 23 -9.19 0.26 -7.40
CA LEU A 23 -9.24 -1.19 -7.59
C LEU A 23 -9.71 -1.57 -9.00
N LEU A 24 -10.67 -0.84 -9.57
CA LEU A 24 -11.12 -1.02 -10.95
C LEU A 24 -10.01 -0.69 -11.95
N LYS A 25 -9.27 0.41 -11.74
CA LYS A 25 -8.10 0.75 -12.57
C LYS A 25 -7.02 -0.34 -12.55
N LEU A 26 -6.76 -0.92 -11.37
CA LEU A 26 -5.84 -2.04 -11.22
C LEU A 26 -6.34 -3.32 -11.90
N ALA A 27 -7.62 -3.65 -11.74
CA ALA A 27 -8.23 -4.84 -12.32
C ALA A 27 -8.27 -4.78 -13.86
N ASN A 28 -8.54 -3.59 -14.41
CA ASN A 28 -8.54 -3.32 -15.85
C ASN A 28 -7.13 -3.13 -16.43
N LYS A 29 -6.08 -3.24 -15.60
CA LYS A 29 -4.68 -3.03 -15.98
C LYS A 29 -4.37 -1.64 -16.55
N GLU A 30 -5.20 -0.63 -16.24
CA GLU A 30 -4.85 0.78 -16.47
C GLU A 30 -3.69 1.19 -15.56
N ILE A 31 -3.66 0.65 -14.35
CA ILE A 31 -2.51 0.67 -13.45
C ILE A 31 -2.06 -0.78 -13.28
N THR A 32 -0.82 -1.10 -13.67
CA THR A 32 -0.29 -2.47 -13.57
C THR A 32 0.43 -2.72 -12.24
N GLU A 33 1.11 -1.69 -11.73
CA GLU A 33 1.82 -1.71 -10.45
C GLU A 33 1.84 -0.30 -9.88
N ILE A 34 1.41 -0.16 -8.63
CA ILE A 34 1.52 1.08 -7.87
C ILE A 34 2.98 1.21 -7.44
N THR A 35 3.70 2.14 -8.06
CA THR A 35 5.13 2.36 -7.80
C THR A 35 5.39 3.65 -7.02
N PRO A 36 6.35 3.63 -6.07
CA PRO A 36 6.73 4.83 -5.34
C PRO A 36 7.69 5.72 -6.15
N VAL A 37 7.58 7.02 -5.97
CA VAL A 37 8.49 8.05 -6.51
C VAL A 37 9.12 8.82 -5.35
N TYR A 38 10.44 9.02 -5.39
CA TYR A 38 11.14 9.70 -4.30
C TYR A 38 11.08 11.23 -4.42
N ASP A 39 10.63 11.89 -3.37
CA ASP A 39 10.63 13.33 -3.18
C ASP A 39 11.60 13.73 -2.05
N LEU A 40 12.37 14.79 -2.24
CA LEU A 40 13.40 15.21 -1.28
C LEU A 40 12.84 15.73 0.05
N VAL A 41 11.59 16.20 0.07
CA VAL A 41 10.95 16.81 1.24
C VAL A 41 10.08 15.79 1.96
N GLN A 42 9.23 15.08 1.21
CA GLN A 42 8.21 14.17 1.72
C GLN A 42 8.69 12.71 1.77
N GLY A 43 9.72 12.36 1.00
CA GLY A 43 10.22 10.99 0.86
C GLY A 43 9.45 10.28 -0.26
N PHE A 44 9.23 8.97 -0.12
CA PHE A 44 8.49 8.24 -1.14
C PHE A 44 7.00 8.58 -1.17
N ARG A 45 6.50 8.83 -2.38
CA ARG A 45 5.12 9.18 -2.71
C ARG A 45 4.53 8.20 -3.71
N TYR A 46 3.21 8.11 -3.75
CA TYR A 46 2.48 7.26 -4.69
C TYR A 46 1.55 8.12 -5.53
N LEU A 47 2.12 8.80 -6.54
CA LEU A 47 1.45 9.89 -7.25
C LEU A 47 0.12 9.47 -7.88
N GLU A 48 0.06 8.30 -8.52
CA GLU A 48 -1.16 7.75 -9.13
C GLU A 48 -2.28 7.53 -8.08
N VAL A 49 -1.91 7.08 -6.89
CA VAL A 49 -2.87 6.84 -5.80
C VAL A 49 -3.29 8.15 -5.13
N GLU A 50 -2.36 9.10 -5.00
CA GLU A 50 -2.63 10.44 -4.49
C GLU A 50 -3.60 11.22 -5.39
N GLU A 51 -3.54 11.01 -6.72
CA GLU A 51 -4.48 11.60 -7.66
C GLU A 51 -5.92 11.07 -7.46
N ILE A 52 -6.06 9.77 -7.15
CA ILE A 52 -7.34 9.10 -6.98
C ILE A 52 -7.95 9.34 -5.58
N LEU A 53 -7.14 9.17 -4.52
CA LEU A 53 -7.63 9.20 -3.13
C LEU A 53 -7.50 10.57 -2.47
N GLY A 54 -6.63 11.43 -2.99
CA GLY A 54 -6.29 12.75 -2.47
C GLY A 54 -4.79 12.90 -2.14
N LYS A 55 -4.29 14.14 -2.19
CA LYS A 55 -2.85 14.48 -2.14
C LYS A 55 -2.15 14.33 -0.76
N GLU A 56 -2.77 13.65 0.20
CA GLU A 56 -2.24 13.50 1.55
C GLU A 56 -1.35 12.25 1.68
N THR A 57 -0.08 12.37 1.29
CA THR A 57 0.91 11.26 1.27
C THR A 57 0.97 10.44 2.56
N ASN A 58 0.87 11.11 3.73
CA ASN A 58 0.88 10.47 5.05
C ASN A 58 -0.30 9.52 5.28
N LYS A 59 -1.42 9.69 4.57
CA LYS A 59 -2.57 8.80 4.63
C LYS A 59 -2.49 7.67 3.59
N ILE A 60 -1.76 7.86 2.49
CA ILE A 60 -1.70 6.88 1.40
C ILE A 60 -0.94 5.62 1.79
N VAL A 61 0.24 5.75 2.43
CA VAL A 61 1.05 4.58 2.81
C VAL A 61 0.30 3.63 3.75
N PRO A 62 -0.36 4.10 4.84
CA PRO A 62 -1.19 3.24 5.67
C PRO A 62 -2.33 2.53 4.91
N ILE A 63 -2.98 3.21 3.95
CA ILE A 63 -4.03 2.60 3.12
C ILE A 63 -3.44 1.44 2.30
N LEU A 64 -2.35 1.66 1.57
CA LEU A 64 -1.72 0.61 0.76
C LEU A 64 -1.22 -0.56 1.60
N GLN A 65 -0.66 -0.29 2.79
CA GLN A 65 -0.27 -1.32 3.75
C GLN A 65 -1.47 -2.14 4.23
N LYS A 66 -2.58 -1.49 4.62
CA LYS A 66 -3.80 -2.18 5.04
C LYS A 66 -4.39 -3.03 3.92
N LEU A 67 -4.44 -2.51 2.68
CA LEU A 67 -4.88 -3.29 1.52
C LEU A 67 -4.00 -4.52 1.27
N ALA A 68 -2.69 -4.42 1.53
CA ALA A 68 -1.80 -5.57 1.44
C ALA A 68 -1.99 -6.57 2.59
N GLU A 69 -2.23 -6.09 3.81
CA GLU A 69 -2.48 -6.92 5.00
C GLU A 69 -3.74 -7.77 4.85
N ILE A 70 -4.81 -7.22 4.27
CA ILE A 70 -6.05 -7.96 4.00
C ILE A 70 -6.01 -8.75 2.68
N GLY A 71 -4.85 -8.80 2.02
CA GLY A 71 -4.59 -9.58 0.82
C GLY A 71 -5.26 -9.06 -0.46
N ILE A 72 -5.68 -7.79 -0.49
CA ILE A 72 -6.18 -7.16 -1.73
C ILE A 72 -5.00 -6.81 -2.63
N LEU A 73 -3.92 -6.30 -2.04
CA LEU A 73 -2.67 -6.03 -2.73
C LEU A 73 -1.59 -7.04 -2.32
N GLU A 74 -0.68 -7.31 -3.23
CA GLU A 74 0.60 -7.95 -2.93
C GLU A 74 1.68 -6.88 -2.95
N LYS A 75 2.52 -6.84 -1.92
CA LYS A 75 3.61 -5.87 -1.80
C LYS A 75 4.95 -6.48 -2.19
N LYS A 76 5.77 -5.73 -2.94
CA LYS A 76 7.14 -6.09 -3.32
C LYS A 76 8.10 -5.04 -2.81
N ILE A 77 9.22 -5.46 -2.22
CA ILE A 77 10.25 -4.50 -1.77
C ILE A 77 10.79 -3.77 -2.99
N LYS A 78 10.73 -2.43 -2.96
CA LYS A 78 11.21 -1.57 -4.04
C LYS A 78 12.43 -0.77 -3.61
N ASP A 79 12.41 -0.26 -2.40
CA ASP A 79 13.49 0.57 -1.86
C ASP A 79 13.49 0.54 -0.33
N LYS A 80 14.43 1.26 0.28
CA LYS A 80 14.46 1.58 1.70
C LYS A 80 14.78 3.05 1.91
N ILE A 81 14.12 3.67 2.89
CA ILE A 81 14.30 5.09 3.20
C ILE A 81 14.93 5.25 4.57
N ILE A 82 15.95 6.10 4.63
CA ILE A 82 16.53 6.56 5.90
C ILE A 82 15.80 7.82 6.33
N ARG A 83 15.32 7.86 7.58
CA ARG A 83 14.69 9.06 8.14
C ARG A 83 15.44 9.55 9.37
N CYS A 84 15.46 10.87 9.52
CA CYS A 84 16.02 11.51 10.70
C CYS A 84 15.22 11.12 11.96
N PRO A 85 15.86 10.57 13.00
CA PRO A 85 15.16 10.14 14.21
C PRO A 85 14.58 11.29 15.05
N ALA A 86 14.93 12.55 14.76
CA ALA A 86 14.38 13.71 15.50
C ALA A 86 13.23 14.42 14.81
N CYS A 87 13.19 14.46 13.47
CA CYS A 87 12.16 15.22 12.73
C CYS A 87 11.50 14.43 11.61
N ASN A 88 11.82 13.13 11.47
CA ASN A 88 11.31 12.22 10.45
C ASN A 88 11.58 12.63 8.98
N SER A 89 12.40 13.68 8.77
CA SER A 89 12.78 14.13 7.45
C SER A 89 13.61 13.07 6.72
N PRO A 90 13.31 12.79 5.44
CA PRO A 90 14.08 11.87 4.61
C PRO A 90 15.32 12.52 3.96
N ASN A 91 15.49 13.83 4.11
CA ASN A 91 16.58 14.57 3.50
C ASN A 91 17.86 14.45 4.33
N THR A 92 18.58 13.35 4.12
CA THR A 92 19.73 12.97 4.94
C THR A 92 20.99 12.95 4.09
N SER A 93 22.06 13.59 4.56
CA SER A 93 23.40 13.43 3.98
C SER A 93 24.17 12.37 4.75
N THR A 94 25.09 11.67 4.08
CA THR A 94 26.04 10.76 4.74
C THR A 94 27.44 11.36 4.70
N TYR A 95 28.12 11.31 5.83
CA TYR A 95 29.49 11.79 6.03
C TYR A 95 30.35 10.69 6.64
N TYR A 96 31.64 10.74 6.34
CA TYR A 96 32.66 9.87 6.94
C TYR A 96 33.47 10.67 7.95
N LEU A 97 33.19 10.47 9.23
CA LEU A 97 33.81 11.22 10.33
C LEU A 97 35.03 10.49 10.88
N CYS A 98 35.95 11.23 11.50
CA CYS A 98 37.03 10.64 12.28
C CYS A 98 36.44 9.94 13.52
N PRO A 99 36.67 8.63 13.70
CA PRO A 99 36.11 7.88 14.84
C PRO A 99 36.72 8.28 16.18
N TYR A 100 37.83 9.03 16.18
CA TYR A 100 38.55 9.41 17.39
C TYR A 100 38.21 10.80 17.92
N CYS A 101 37.85 11.75 17.05
CA CYS A 101 37.56 13.13 17.45
C CYS A 101 36.29 13.71 16.81
N GLY A 102 35.59 12.96 15.96
CA GLY A 102 34.35 13.40 15.31
C GLY A 102 34.53 14.40 14.16
N SER A 103 35.77 14.74 13.79
CA SER A 103 36.04 15.70 12.72
C SER A 103 35.57 15.22 11.34
N LEU A 104 35.10 16.16 10.52
CA LEU A 104 34.81 16.00 9.08
C LEU A 104 36.08 16.06 8.21
N ASN A 105 37.19 16.56 8.77
CA ASN A 105 38.45 16.78 8.06
C ASN A 105 39.23 15.45 7.94
N VAL A 106 38.71 14.56 7.11
CA VAL A 106 39.21 13.21 6.90
C VAL A 106 39.58 13.02 5.43
N GLU A 107 40.85 12.72 5.18
CA GLU A 107 41.37 12.47 3.84
C GLU A 107 41.36 10.97 3.53
N LYS A 108 40.78 10.59 2.39
CA LYS A 108 40.81 9.20 1.88
C LYS A 108 42.08 8.98 1.06
N GLN A 109 42.93 8.06 1.48
CA GLN A 109 44.19 7.73 0.83
C GLN A 109 44.19 6.28 0.33
N VAL A 110 44.72 6.05 -0.87
CA VAL A 110 44.82 4.71 -1.48
C VAL A 110 46.12 4.04 -1.05
N LEU A 111 46.06 2.75 -0.72
CA LEU A 111 47.22 1.91 -0.46
C LEU A 111 47.59 1.12 -1.73
N LEU A 112 48.85 1.21 -2.10
CA LEU A 112 49.42 0.46 -3.22
C LEU A 112 50.40 -0.59 -2.71
N GLU A 113 50.31 -1.76 -3.32
CA GLU A 113 51.29 -2.83 -3.23
C GLU A 113 52.06 -2.91 -4.55
N HIS A 114 53.39 -2.85 -4.49
CA HIS A 114 54.23 -3.24 -5.62
C HIS A 114 54.38 -4.75 -5.65
N VAL A 115 53.82 -5.39 -6.67
CA VAL A 115 53.77 -6.86 -6.83
C VAL A 115 55.17 -7.49 -6.80
N ARG A 116 56.16 -6.89 -7.46
CA ARG A 116 57.49 -7.49 -7.59
C ARG A 116 58.31 -7.49 -6.30
N CYS A 117 58.28 -6.41 -5.51
CA CYS A 117 59.14 -6.29 -4.31
C CYS A 117 58.39 -6.23 -2.98
N GLY A 118 57.07 -6.39 -3.01
CA GLY A 118 56.18 -6.43 -1.85
C GLY A 118 56.07 -5.11 -1.08
N THR A 119 56.47 -3.98 -1.68
CA THR A 119 56.36 -2.68 -0.98
C THR A 119 54.90 -2.28 -0.87
N PHE A 120 54.47 -2.01 0.36
CA PHE A 120 53.11 -1.61 0.68
C PHE A 120 53.12 -0.23 1.31
N ASN A 121 52.51 0.76 0.65
CA ASN A 121 52.47 2.13 1.17
C ASN A 121 51.35 2.96 0.53
N LEU A 122 51.13 4.19 1.02
CA LEU A 122 50.20 5.14 0.42
C LEU A 122 50.64 5.54 -0.99
N GLU A 123 49.68 5.69 -1.91
CA GLU A 123 49.93 6.08 -3.31
C GLU A 123 50.78 7.34 -3.42
N LYS A 124 50.62 8.31 -2.51
CA LYS A 124 51.43 9.54 -2.49
C LYS A 124 52.93 9.30 -2.42
N PHE A 125 53.38 8.18 -1.85
CA PHE A 125 54.80 7.80 -1.81
C PHE A 125 55.28 7.08 -3.07
N PHE A 126 54.35 6.56 -3.87
CA PHE A 126 54.64 6.01 -5.19
C PHE A 126 54.62 7.11 -6.27
N ARG A 127 53.88 8.20 -6.07
CA ARG A 127 53.77 9.27 -7.07
C ARG A 127 55.01 10.18 -7.07
N LYS A 128 55.71 10.25 -8.20
CA LYS A 128 56.80 11.20 -8.47
C LYS A 128 56.62 11.80 -9.86
N ASN A 129 56.55 13.13 -9.97
CA ASN A 129 56.41 13.86 -11.24
C ASN A 129 55.28 13.33 -12.16
N GLY A 130 54.16 12.90 -11.57
CA GLY A 130 53.03 12.34 -12.32
C GLY A 130 53.13 10.84 -12.63
N GLU A 131 54.28 10.22 -12.42
CA GLU A 131 54.51 8.79 -12.62
C GLU A 131 54.41 8.00 -11.31
N LEU A 132 54.12 6.69 -11.41
CA LEU A 132 54.20 5.78 -10.28
C LEU A 132 55.57 5.09 -10.28
N ILE A 133 56.30 5.26 -9.20
CA ILE A 133 57.65 4.73 -8.99
C ILE A 133 57.69 4.09 -7.59
N CYS A 134 58.12 2.85 -7.50
CA CYS A 134 58.27 2.18 -6.21
C CYS A 134 59.27 2.92 -5.32
N PRO A 135 58.88 3.35 -4.09
CA PRO A 135 59.80 4.08 -3.22
C PRO A 135 60.94 3.20 -2.68
N LYS A 136 60.79 1.86 -2.70
CA LYS A 136 61.80 0.93 -2.20
C LYS A 136 62.85 0.54 -3.25
N CYS A 137 62.44 0.25 -4.48
CA CYS A 137 63.35 -0.26 -5.51
C CYS A 137 63.52 0.66 -6.72
N GLY A 138 62.81 1.79 -6.76
CA GLY A 138 62.93 2.78 -7.84
C GLY A 138 62.33 2.36 -9.18
N LEU A 139 61.76 1.15 -9.30
CA LEU A 139 61.13 0.70 -10.54
C LEU A 139 59.86 1.51 -10.82
N LYS A 140 59.73 1.94 -12.07
CA LYS A 140 58.51 2.52 -12.61
C LYS A 140 57.41 1.46 -12.69
N LEU A 141 56.19 1.85 -12.34
CA LEU A 141 55.02 0.99 -12.25
C LEU A 141 54.00 1.48 -13.29
N GLU A 142 53.89 0.80 -14.42
CA GLU A 142 53.08 1.26 -15.55
C GLU A 142 51.77 0.47 -15.66
N LYS A 143 51.82 -0.83 -15.39
CA LYS A 143 50.70 -1.74 -15.59
C LYS A 143 50.04 -2.12 -14.25
N ALA A 144 48.82 -1.65 -14.04
CA ALA A 144 47.99 -2.08 -12.92
C ALA A 144 47.71 -3.60 -13.00
N GLY A 145 47.73 -4.29 -11.86
CA GLY A 145 47.52 -5.74 -11.75
C GLY A 145 48.81 -6.56 -11.85
N SER A 146 49.76 -6.15 -12.69
CA SER A 146 51.08 -6.81 -12.84
C SER A 146 52.19 -6.11 -12.07
N ASP A 147 52.31 -4.79 -12.19
CA ASP A 147 53.40 -4.02 -11.58
C ASP A 147 52.97 -3.56 -10.18
N TYR A 148 51.70 -3.19 -10.02
CA TYR A 148 51.16 -2.77 -8.73
C TYR A 148 49.69 -3.14 -8.58
N ARG A 149 49.23 -3.22 -7.34
CA ARG A 149 47.83 -3.50 -6.98
C ARG A 149 47.33 -2.48 -5.97
N LYS A 150 46.06 -2.08 -6.11
CA LYS A 150 45.37 -1.31 -5.07
C LYS A 150 44.99 -2.28 -3.96
N ALA A 151 45.69 -2.20 -2.84
CA ALA A 151 45.53 -3.16 -1.77
C ALA A 151 44.50 -2.73 -0.71
N GLY A 152 44.08 -1.46 -0.73
CA GLY A 152 43.02 -0.95 0.13
C GLY A 152 42.94 0.56 0.14
N VAL A 153 42.16 1.07 1.09
CA VAL A 153 42.08 2.49 1.41
C VAL A 153 42.32 2.67 2.90
N TRP A 154 43.00 3.76 3.24
CA TRP A 154 43.15 4.24 4.60
C TRP A 154 42.66 5.68 4.67
N PHE A 155 42.29 6.09 5.87
CA PHE A 155 41.81 7.42 6.14
C PHE A 155 42.72 8.06 7.17
N GLU A 156 43.04 9.33 6.98
CA GLU A 156 43.82 10.12 7.92
C GLU A 156 43.00 11.35 8.31
N CYS A 157 42.82 11.60 9.61
CA CYS A 157 42.17 12.82 10.07
C CYS A 157 43.20 13.94 10.13
N GLU A 158 42.94 15.06 9.46
CA GLU A 158 43.86 16.19 9.43
C GLU A 158 43.89 16.98 10.74
N ASP A 159 42.86 16.86 11.59
CA ASP A 159 42.80 17.57 12.88
C ASP A 159 43.53 16.82 14.00
N CYS A 160 43.38 15.49 14.09
CA CYS A 160 44.01 14.67 15.14
C CYS A 160 45.15 13.77 14.66
N LYS A 161 45.45 13.78 13.35
CA LYS A 161 46.50 13.00 12.66
C LYS A 161 46.44 11.48 12.84
N ARG A 162 45.34 10.96 13.38
CA ARG A 162 45.13 9.50 13.51
C ARG A 162 44.72 8.90 12.18
N ARG A 163 45.20 7.69 11.95
CA ARG A 163 44.87 6.86 10.79
C ARG A 163 43.93 5.74 11.16
N PHE A 164 43.02 5.39 10.26
CA PHE A 164 42.06 4.31 10.45
C PHE A 164 41.64 3.72 9.09
N ALA A 165 41.23 2.45 9.10
CA ALA A 165 40.86 1.74 7.88
C ALA A 165 39.46 2.11 7.37
N THR A 166 38.51 2.29 8.29
CA THR A 166 37.09 2.48 7.95
C THR A 166 36.50 3.61 8.81
N PRO A 167 36.11 4.76 8.23
CA PRO A 167 35.30 5.75 8.92
C PRO A 167 33.89 5.19 9.14
N PRO A 168 33.28 5.38 10.33
CA PRO A 168 31.88 5.07 10.51
C PRO A 168 31.03 6.02 9.64
N PRO A 169 30.09 5.49 8.84
CA PRO A 169 29.11 6.32 8.16
C PRO A 169 28.23 7.03 9.20
N THR A 170 28.16 8.35 9.09
CA THR A 170 27.35 9.20 9.95
C THR A 170 26.37 9.98 9.12
N HIS A 171 25.10 9.99 9.50
CA HIS A 171 24.08 10.76 8.82
C HIS A 171 23.94 12.14 9.44
N ARG A 172 23.62 13.14 8.61
CA ARG A 172 23.19 14.46 9.06
C ARG A 172 21.92 14.85 8.33
N CYS A 173 20.89 15.18 9.12
CA CYS A 173 19.63 15.69 8.58
C CYS A 173 19.84 17.09 8.01
N ARG A 174 19.48 17.30 6.73
CA ARG A 174 19.52 18.64 6.11
C ARG A 174 18.39 19.56 6.59
N ASN A 175 17.34 18.99 7.20
CA ASN A 175 16.20 19.75 7.69
C ASN A 175 16.42 20.33 9.10
N CYS A 176 16.87 19.50 10.05
CA CYS A 176 17.06 19.93 11.45
C CYS A 176 18.51 19.95 11.93
N GLY A 177 19.47 19.55 11.10
CA GLY A 177 20.90 19.54 11.45
C GLY A 177 21.34 18.38 12.35
N LYS A 178 20.42 17.57 12.90
CA LYS A 178 20.77 16.44 13.77
C LYS A 178 21.72 15.48 13.06
N THR A 179 22.80 15.12 13.75
CA THR A 179 23.77 14.10 13.35
C THR A 179 23.46 12.81 14.11
N TYR A 180 23.50 11.66 13.44
CA TYR A 180 23.11 10.36 14.00
C TYR A 180 23.79 9.23 13.23
N SER A 181 24.01 8.07 13.87
CA SER A 181 24.64 6.92 13.23
C SER A 181 23.63 6.04 12.49
N ILE A 182 24.10 4.91 11.92
CA ILE A 182 23.21 3.90 11.33
C ILE A 182 22.32 3.30 12.41
N GLU A 183 22.85 3.03 13.60
CA GLU A 183 22.12 2.42 14.72
C GLU A 183 20.96 3.29 15.20
N ASP A 184 21.14 4.61 15.16
CA ASP A 184 20.11 5.60 15.51
C ASP A 184 19.13 5.89 14.37
N SER A 185 19.41 5.43 13.15
CA SER A 185 18.63 5.79 11.96
C SER A 185 17.35 4.96 11.84
N SER A 186 16.23 5.60 11.49
CA SER A 186 15.08 4.85 10.99
C SER A 186 15.40 4.33 9.60
N TYR A 187 15.20 3.03 9.36
CA TYR A 187 15.47 2.37 8.08
C TYR A 187 14.24 1.58 7.62
N GLU A 188 13.34 2.27 6.93
CA GLU A 188 12.01 1.78 6.60
C GLU A 188 11.96 1.14 5.21
N SER A 189 11.23 0.04 5.08
CA SER A 189 10.99 -0.60 3.78
C SER A 189 9.94 0.16 2.98
N VAL A 190 10.21 0.34 1.70
CA VAL A 190 9.32 1.01 0.74
C VAL A 190 8.90 -0.02 -0.30
N TYR A 191 7.60 -0.13 -0.53
CA TYR A 191 7.03 -1.18 -1.35
C TYR A 191 6.43 -0.64 -2.65
N SER A 192 6.44 -1.43 -3.70
CA SER A 192 5.45 -1.34 -4.77
C SER A 192 4.31 -2.33 -4.49
N TYR A 193 3.16 -2.09 -5.10
CA TYR A 193 1.97 -2.89 -4.88
C TYR A 193 1.32 -3.32 -6.20
N VAL A 194 0.90 -4.57 -6.26
CA VAL A 194 0.12 -5.12 -7.38
C VAL A 194 -1.18 -5.70 -6.84
N LEU A 195 -2.23 -5.73 -7.67
CA LEU A 195 -3.47 -6.39 -7.31
C LEU A 195 -3.23 -7.90 -7.14
N SER A 196 -3.70 -8.49 -6.04
CA SER A 196 -3.58 -9.92 -5.83
C SER A 196 -4.48 -10.69 -6.80
N LYS A 197 -4.11 -11.91 -7.15
CA LYS A 197 -4.96 -12.75 -8.03
C LYS A 197 -6.35 -12.98 -7.46
N VAL A 198 -6.45 -13.18 -6.14
CA VAL A 198 -7.72 -13.38 -5.43
C VAL A 198 -8.60 -12.14 -5.53
N ALA A 199 -8.05 -10.94 -5.29
CA ALA A 199 -8.80 -9.70 -5.43
C ALA A 199 -9.17 -9.41 -6.89
N GLU A 200 -8.29 -9.74 -7.84
CA GLU A 200 -8.58 -9.61 -9.27
C GLU A 200 -9.76 -10.51 -9.67
N GLU A 201 -9.82 -11.75 -9.20
CA GLU A 201 -10.95 -12.66 -9.39
C GLU A 201 -12.23 -12.16 -8.72
N GLU A 202 -12.16 -11.62 -7.50
CA GLU A 202 -13.33 -11.05 -6.81
C GLU A 202 -13.90 -9.82 -7.53
N ILE A 203 -13.03 -8.92 -8.00
CA ILE A 203 -13.43 -7.71 -8.73
C ILE A 203 -14.01 -8.08 -10.10
N LYS A 204 -13.34 -8.97 -10.86
CA LYS A 204 -13.84 -9.45 -12.17
C LYS A 204 -15.08 -10.32 -12.04
N GLY A 205 -15.18 -11.08 -10.95
CA GLY A 205 -16.37 -11.86 -10.59
C GLY A 205 -17.56 -10.97 -10.27
N GLY A 206 -17.34 -9.67 -10.12
CA GLY A 206 -18.40 -8.67 -10.21
C GLY A 206 -18.79 -8.04 -8.89
N ILE A 207 -18.16 -8.37 -7.74
CA ILE A 207 -18.62 -7.83 -6.43
C ILE A 207 -18.72 -6.30 -6.42
N VAL A 208 -17.74 -5.62 -7.02
CA VAL A 208 -17.73 -4.15 -7.18
C VAL A 208 -18.77 -3.70 -8.21
N PHE A 209 -18.94 -4.44 -9.30
CA PHE A 209 -19.94 -4.16 -10.34
C PHE A 209 -21.37 -4.35 -9.84
N PHE A 210 -21.66 -5.37 -9.03
CA PHE A 210 -22.95 -5.58 -8.39
C PHE A 210 -23.28 -4.43 -7.45
N LEU A 211 -22.35 -4.05 -6.57
CA LEU A 211 -22.54 -2.92 -5.65
C LEU A 211 -22.83 -1.62 -6.40
N THR A 212 -21.99 -1.27 -7.38
CA THR A 212 -22.14 -0.04 -8.17
C THR A 212 -23.39 -0.05 -9.05
N SER A 213 -23.75 -1.20 -9.64
CA SER A 213 -24.96 -1.33 -10.48
C SER A 213 -26.24 -1.25 -9.65
N VAL A 214 -26.30 -1.94 -8.51
CA VAL A 214 -27.43 -1.85 -7.57
C VAL A 214 -27.58 -0.43 -7.07
N ALA A 215 -26.49 0.21 -6.61
CA ALA A 215 -26.53 1.59 -6.16
C ALA A 215 -27.00 2.54 -7.29
N GLY A 216 -26.41 2.44 -8.47
CA GLY A 216 -26.75 3.26 -9.64
C GLY A 216 -28.19 3.06 -10.13
N PHE A 217 -28.75 1.86 -10.00
CA PHE A 217 -30.16 1.59 -10.28
C PHE A 217 -31.07 2.44 -9.38
N PHE A 218 -30.84 2.42 -8.06
CA PHE A 218 -31.66 3.18 -7.12
C PHE A 218 -31.48 4.69 -7.30
N GLU A 219 -30.24 5.16 -7.53
CA GLU A 219 -29.96 6.57 -7.84
C GLU A 219 -30.77 7.03 -9.08
N LYS A 220 -30.78 6.23 -10.16
CA LYS A 220 -31.55 6.50 -11.39
C LYS A 220 -33.07 6.57 -11.15
N HIS A 221 -33.58 5.82 -10.17
CA HIS A 221 -35.00 5.81 -9.78
C HIS A 221 -35.35 6.83 -8.68
N LYS A 222 -34.50 7.86 -8.51
CA LYS A 222 -34.67 9.00 -7.59
C LYS A 222 -34.66 8.61 -6.11
N PHE A 223 -33.93 7.55 -5.75
CA PHE A 223 -33.57 7.29 -4.37
C PHE A 223 -32.30 8.05 -4.02
N GLU A 224 -32.21 8.50 -2.77
CA GLU A 224 -30.96 8.86 -2.13
C GLU A 224 -30.26 7.58 -1.69
N VAL A 225 -29.03 7.36 -2.15
CA VAL A 225 -28.33 6.08 -1.98
C VAL A 225 -27.06 6.25 -1.16
N GLU A 226 -26.92 5.40 -0.15
CA GLU A 226 -25.72 5.23 0.66
C GLU A 226 -25.14 3.82 0.42
N SER A 227 -23.84 3.72 0.14
CA SER A 227 -23.11 2.46 -0.02
C SER A 227 -21.67 2.62 0.51
N PRO A 228 -21.28 1.94 1.62
CA PRO A 228 -22.17 1.18 2.52
C PRO A 228 -23.26 2.11 3.09
N GLY A 229 -24.43 1.56 3.33
CA GLY A 229 -25.55 2.30 3.91
C GLY A 229 -25.82 1.88 5.34
N PHE A 230 -26.26 2.83 6.17
CA PHE A 230 -26.50 2.58 7.59
C PHE A 230 -27.94 2.90 7.98
N LEU A 231 -28.55 2.01 8.76
CA LEU A 231 -29.88 2.22 9.33
C LEU A 231 -29.83 2.00 10.84
N LYS A 232 -30.46 2.91 11.58
CA LYS A 232 -30.59 2.79 13.04
C LYS A 232 -31.85 2.01 13.38
N GLY A 233 -31.69 0.93 14.15
CA GLY A 233 -32.79 0.11 14.63
C GLY A 233 -33.52 0.71 15.85
N GLU A 234 -34.63 0.10 16.22
CA GLU A 234 -35.47 0.50 17.36
C GLU A 234 -34.72 0.33 18.68
N SER A 235 -33.84 -0.67 18.77
CA SER A 235 -32.91 -0.87 19.89
C SER A 235 -31.87 0.26 20.04
N GLY A 236 -31.72 1.11 19.02
CA GLY A 236 -30.69 2.13 18.93
C GLY A 236 -29.38 1.63 18.29
N VAL A 237 -29.24 0.33 18.04
CA VAL A 237 -28.10 -0.26 17.31
C VAL A 237 -28.12 0.23 15.85
N THR A 238 -26.95 0.53 15.30
CA THR A 238 -26.80 0.89 13.89
C THR A 238 -26.36 -0.34 13.09
N HIS A 239 -27.14 -0.70 12.08
CA HIS A 239 -26.91 -1.85 11.21
C HIS A 239 -26.34 -1.37 9.87
N GLU A 240 -25.32 -2.08 9.37
CA GLU A 240 -24.67 -1.81 8.08
C GLU A 240 -25.28 -2.73 6.99
N PHE A 241 -25.57 -2.14 5.83
CA PHE A 241 -25.99 -2.83 4.61
C PHE A 241 -25.07 -2.49 3.45
N ASP A 242 -25.05 -3.32 2.41
CA ASP A 242 -24.27 -3.06 1.20
C ASP A 242 -24.78 -1.83 0.45
N VAL A 243 -26.10 -1.68 0.33
CA VAL A 243 -26.76 -0.49 -0.21
C VAL A 243 -27.98 -0.15 0.63
N VAL A 244 -28.14 1.11 1.01
CA VAL A 244 -29.39 1.67 1.54
C VAL A 244 -29.89 2.73 0.58
N ALA A 245 -31.12 2.56 0.10
CA ALA A 245 -31.78 3.50 -0.79
C ALA A 245 -33.02 4.07 -0.11
N LYS A 246 -33.10 5.39 0.01
CA LYS A 246 -34.21 6.12 0.65
C LYS A 246 -34.93 6.96 -0.39
N LYS A 247 -36.25 6.78 -0.52
CA LYS A 247 -37.09 7.64 -1.37
C LYS A 247 -37.89 8.59 -0.51
N ALA A 248 -37.65 9.88 -0.68
CA ALA A 248 -38.40 10.93 0.00
C ALA A 248 -39.43 11.56 -0.94
N GLU A 249 -40.63 11.83 -0.42
CA GLU A 249 -41.67 12.58 -1.11
C GLU A 249 -42.19 13.67 -0.17
N LYS A 250 -42.15 14.93 -0.61
CA LYS A 250 -42.55 16.11 0.21
C LYS A 250 -41.84 16.14 1.58
N GLY A 251 -40.56 15.78 1.62
CA GLY A 251 -39.73 15.81 2.83
C GLY A 251 -39.98 14.66 3.82
N LYS A 252 -40.86 13.69 3.50
CA LYS A 252 -41.06 12.48 4.31
C LYS A 252 -40.50 11.26 3.58
N ILE A 253 -39.76 10.43 4.31
CA ILE A 253 -39.29 9.14 3.79
C ILE A 253 -40.51 8.24 3.57
N LYS A 254 -40.74 7.88 2.31
CA LYS A 254 -41.85 7.02 1.88
C LYS A 254 -41.44 5.56 1.80
N GLU A 255 -40.21 5.32 1.35
CA GLU A 255 -39.70 3.99 1.08
C GLU A 255 -38.23 3.92 1.47
N ILE A 256 -37.86 2.84 2.16
CA ILE A 256 -36.48 2.50 2.49
C ILE A 256 -36.24 1.10 1.97
N VAL A 257 -35.21 0.94 1.14
CA VAL A 257 -34.74 -0.35 0.65
C VAL A 257 -33.36 -0.61 1.22
N ALA A 258 -33.19 -1.74 1.89
CA ALA A 258 -31.90 -2.20 2.38
C ALA A 258 -31.49 -3.46 1.59
N VAL A 259 -30.30 -3.41 0.99
CA VAL A 259 -29.79 -4.46 0.11
C VAL A 259 -28.48 -5.00 0.65
N ASP A 260 -28.39 -6.33 0.72
CA ASP A 260 -27.13 -7.06 0.90
C ASP A 260 -26.87 -7.94 -0.33
N ILE A 261 -25.60 -8.09 -0.70
CA ILE A 261 -25.12 -8.84 -1.86
C ILE A 261 -24.30 -10.03 -1.35
N ALA A 262 -24.87 -11.21 -1.52
CA ALA A 262 -24.23 -12.48 -1.22
C ALA A 262 -23.42 -12.95 -2.43
N PHE A 263 -22.19 -12.46 -2.56
CA PHE A 263 -21.25 -12.92 -3.59
C PHE A 263 -20.50 -14.17 -3.14
N THR A 264 -20.67 -15.28 -3.86
CA THR A 264 -19.98 -16.55 -3.59
C THR A 264 -19.53 -17.22 -4.88
N ASN A 265 -18.50 -18.07 -4.81
CA ASN A 265 -18.03 -18.81 -5.99
C ASN A 265 -18.99 -19.92 -6.45
N SER A 266 -20.05 -20.24 -5.70
CA SER A 266 -20.94 -21.35 -6.03
C SER A 266 -22.40 -21.07 -5.69
N THR A 267 -22.80 -21.21 -4.43
CA THR A 267 -24.18 -21.06 -3.99
C THR A 267 -24.20 -20.32 -2.66
N ALA A 268 -24.93 -19.22 -2.58
CA ALA A 268 -25.23 -18.56 -1.32
C ALA A 268 -26.11 -19.48 -0.45
N THR A 269 -25.91 -19.44 0.86
CA THR A 269 -26.58 -20.31 1.81
C THR A 269 -27.68 -19.56 2.57
N GLU A 270 -28.44 -20.30 3.35
CA GLU A 270 -29.48 -19.78 4.24
C GLU A 270 -28.92 -18.83 5.30
N PHE A 271 -27.62 -18.93 5.61
CA PHE A 271 -26.95 -18.06 6.57
C PHE A 271 -26.97 -16.58 6.16
N GLN A 272 -26.85 -16.26 4.88
CA GLN A 272 -26.91 -14.87 4.40
C GLN A 272 -28.30 -14.27 4.61
N ILE A 273 -29.35 -15.08 4.46
CA ILE A 273 -30.74 -14.67 4.76
C ILE A 273 -30.90 -14.44 6.26
N LEU A 274 -30.40 -15.35 7.10
CA LEU A 274 -30.47 -15.20 8.56
C LEU A 274 -29.71 -13.96 9.06
N GLN A 275 -28.55 -13.66 8.48
CA GLN A 275 -27.78 -12.45 8.78
C GLN A 275 -28.54 -11.19 8.40
N LEU A 276 -29.14 -11.14 7.20
CA LEU A 276 -29.97 -10.02 6.78
C LEU A 276 -31.21 -9.87 7.68
N TYR A 277 -31.88 -10.99 7.98
CA TYR A 277 -33.05 -11.02 8.86
C TYR A 277 -32.74 -10.45 10.25
N ALA A 278 -31.60 -10.82 10.84
CA ALA A 278 -31.18 -10.32 12.14
C ALA A 278 -31.03 -8.79 12.19
N LYS A 279 -30.60 -8.16 11.07
CA LYS A 279 -30.51 -6.70 10.95
C LYS A 279 -31.89 -6.05 10.84
N ILE A 280 -32.75 -6.57 9.96
CA ILE A 280 -34.04 -5.93 9.62
C ILE A 280 -35.12 -6.13 10.68
N LEU A 281 -35.00 -7.15 11.53
CA LEU A 281 -35.87 -7.37 12.69
C LEU A 281 -35.98 -6.15 13.59
N ASP A 282 -34.89 -5.39 13.70
CA ASP A 282 -34.78 -4.21 14.52
C ASP A 282 -35.16 -2.92 13.77
N ILE A 283 -35.58 -2.99 12.50
CA ILE A 283 -35.83 -1.82 11.64
C ILE A 283 -37.27 -1.83 11.15
N LYS A 284 -38.03 -0.77 11.46
CA LYS A 284 -39.40 -0.61 10.97
C LYS A 284 -39.44 -0.11 9.53
N ASN A 285 -40.42 -0.62 8.78
CA ASN A 285 -40.79 -0.15 7.43
C ASN A 285 -39.63 -0.17 6.41
N VAL A 286 -38.77 -1.18 6.49
CA VAL A 286 -37.70 -1.41 5.51
C VAL A 286 -38.10 -2.55 4.57
N LYS A 287 -37.95 -2.33 3.26
CA LYS A 287 -37.99 -3.39 2.26
C LYS A 287 -36.60 -3.99 2.16
N SER A 288 -36.48 -5.29 2.39
CA SER A 288 -35.20 -5.98 2.41
C SER A 288 -35.01 -6.83 1.16
N LEU A 289 -33.87 -6.67 0.51
CA LEU A 289 -33.49 -7.40 -0.70
C LEU A 289 -32.13 -8.08 -0.49
N LEU A 290 -32.03 -9.35 -0.83
CA LEU A 290 -30.75 -10.04 -0.96
C LEU A 290 -30.47 -10.34 -2.44
N VAL A 291 -29.33 -9.86 -2.94
CA VAL A 291 -28.81 -10.25 -4.26
C VAL A 291 -27.85 -11.42 -4.07
N ALA A 292 -28.26 -12.62 -4.48
CA ALA A 292 -27.48 -13.83 -4.40
C ALA A 292 -26.74 -14.11 -5.72
N VAL A 293 -25.42 -14.12 -5.67
CA VAL A 293 -24.56 -14.35 -6.84
C VAL A 293 -23.76 -15.64 -6.66
N PRO A 294 -23.82 -16.59 -7.62
CA PRO A 294 -24.72 -16.59 -8.78
C PRO A 294 -26.16 -17.03 -8.46
N LYS A 295 -26.37 -17.72 -7.33
CA LYS A 295 -27.64 -18.32 -6.94
C LYS A 295 -27.72 -18.59 -5.44
N MET A 296 -28.93 -18.85 -4.95
CA MET A 296 -29.25 -19.19 -3.56
C MET A 296 -29.69 -20.66 -3.45
N ASN A 297 -29.37 -21.33 -2.33
CA ASN A 297 -29.88 -22.67 -2.06
C ASN A 297 -31.39 -22.67 -1.76
N ASP A 298 -32.02 -23.84 -1.86
CA ASP A 298 -33.48 -23.95 -1.70
C ASP A 298 -33.93 -23.61 -0.27
N GLU A 299 -33.11 -23.92 0.73
CA GLU A 299 -33.35 -23.57 2.14
C GLU A 299 -33.37 -22.05 2.34
N GLY A 300 -32.38 -21.33 1.77
CA GLY A 300 -32.32 -19.88 1.79
C GLY A 300 -33.54 -19.24 1.14
N LYS A 301 -34.01 -19.75 -0.01
CA LYS A 301 -35.24 -19.26 -0.67
C LYS A 301 -36.49 -19.44 0.18
N LYS A 302 -36.64 -20.59 0.84
CA LYS A 302 -37.75 -20.86 1.76
C LYS A 302 -37.73 -19.92 2.95
N LEU A 303 -36.56 -19.69 3.56
CA LEU A 303 -36.42 -18.75 4.67
C LEU A 303 -36.68 -17.30 4.23
N ALA A 304 -36.18 -16.91 3.06
CA ALA A 304 -36.41 -15.56 2.53
C ALA A 304 -37.91 -15.27 2.38
N SER A 305 -38.67 -16.24 1.86
CA SER A 305 -40.13 -16.13 1.73
C SER A 305 -40.82 -16.02 3.09
N THR A 306 -40.33 -16.76 4.09
CA THR A 306 -40.86 -16.73 5.47
C THR A 306 -40.61 -15.37 6.13
N TYR A 307 -39.41 -14.82 5.94
CA TYR A 307 -39.00 -13.54 6.53
C TYR A 307 -39.35 -12.31 5.68
N LYS A 308 -40.04 -12.51 4.55
CA LYS A 308 -40.41 -11.44 3.60
C LYS A 308 -39.20 -10.65 3.08
N ILE A 309 -38.10 -11.37 2.85
CA ILE A 309 -36.90 -10.86 2.20
C ILE A 309 -37.01 -11.19 0.71
N ASP A 310 -36.97 -10.17 -0.14
CA ASP A 310 -36.91 -10.38 -1.59
C ASP A 310 -35.54 -10.96 -1.95
N VAL A 311 -35.49 -11.93 -2.86
CA VAL A 311 -34.23 -12.53 -3.33
C VAL A 311 -34.12 -12.39 -4.84
N ILE A 312 -33.02 -11.80 -5.30
CA ILE A 312 -32.61 -11.81 -6.69
C ILE A 312 -31.44 -12.77 -6.82
N GLU A 313 -31.60 -13.84 -7.57
CA GLU A 313 -30.46 -14.63 -8.06
C GLU A 313 -29.97 -14.02 -9.36
N ALA A 314 -28.66 -13.83 -9.53
CA ALA A 314 -28.12 -13.28 -10.77
C ALA A 314 -26.68 -13.70 -10.98
N LYS A 315 -26.30 -13.96 -12.23
CA LYS A 315 -24.93 -14.35 -12.59
C LYS A 315 -24.01 -13.15 -12.82
N ASP A 316 -24.57 -12.03 -13.25
CA ASP A 316 -23.86 -10.79 -13.58
C ASP A 316 -24.71 -9.56 -13.21
N SER A 317 -24.10 -8.38 -13.29
CA SER A 317 -24.75 -7.13 -12.91
C SER A 317 -25.94 -6.78 -13.80
N ASP A 318 -25.95 -7.20 -15.06
CA ASP A 318 -27.04 -6.87 -15.99
C ASP A 318 -28.31 -7.65 -15.63
N GLU A 319 -28.19 -8.95 -15.31
CA GLU A 319 -29.29 -9.75 -14.79
C GLU A 319 -29.88 -9.15 -13.49
N VAL A 320 -29.05 -8.54 -12.64
CA VAL A 320 -29.53 -7.84 -11.43
C VAL A 320 -30.37 -6.62 -11.79
N LEU A 321 -29.90 -5.80 -12.73
CA LEU A 321 -30.61 -4.58 -13.16
C LEU A 321 -31.97 -4.90 -13.79
N GLU A 322 -32.04 -5.94 -14.62
CA GLU A 322 -33.30 -6.41 -15.21
C GLU A 322 -34.30 -6.83 -14.13
N LYS A 323 -33.86 -7.66 -13.18
CA LYS A 323 -34.73 -8.16 -12.09
C LYS A 323 -35.14 -7.05 -11.13
N LEU A 324 -34.26 -6.10 -10.83
CA LEU A 324 -34.59 -4.91 -10.06
C LEU A 324 -35.69 -4.09 -10.75
N GLY A 325 -35.64 -3.91 -12.07
CA GLY A 325 -36.67 -3.21 -12.84
C GLY A 325 -38.03 -3.90 -12.84
N LEU A 326 -38.09 -5.22 -12.64
CA LEU A 326 -39.35 -5.95 -12.48
C LEU A 326 -39.97 -5.73 -11.10
N ILE A 327 -39.15 -5.56 -10.06
CA ILE A 327 -39.59 -5.39 -8.67
C ILE A 327 -39.93 -3.92 -8.36
N PHE A 328 -39.15 -2.98 -8.89
CA PHE A 328 -39.25 -1.54 -8.63
C PHE A 328 -39.59 -0.81 -9.94
N LYS A 329 -40.87 -0.78 -10.30
CA LYS A 329 -41.38 -0.02 -11.45
C LYS A 329 -41.60 1.46 -11.15
#